data_AF-A0A364P2H9-F1
#
_entry.id   AF-A0A364P2H9-F1
#
_cell.length_a   1.000
_cell.length_b   1.000
_cell.length_c   1.000
_cell.angle_alpha   90.00
_cell.angle_beta   90.00
_cell.angle_gamma   90.00
#
_symmetry.space_group_name_H-M   'P 1'
#
loop_
_entity.id
_entity.type
_entity.pdbx_description
1 polymer ?
#
loop_
_entity_poly.entity_id
_entity_poly.type
_entity_poly.pdbx_seq_one_letter_code
_entity_poly.pdbx_strand_id
1 'polypeptide(L)'
;MSTVYIVHAIDTEGPLYESLQAKFDRLKHLFGIDGLDRTEATLAKLRAGEIDLGDKTEMVKLVLNGHLTNYNATWTQVNAMLDRILAPEFRTKMVDSFGEGWVFNWFCIDLVGYVNNPRRRDLGFHNIYDHFAERLAQDPNCRDGVHFHFHPISTFRDAHYCGTHYLRYPEFFEVLARKVIERGFFPHAFRAGFQAERPDIHWFLEQFIPFDITNMALDDPTELDKTVDFRNGRSGDWRRAPADWSVYRPDHDDYQRPGNCRRAIGRALNIMNRMASIDQREMDKAFARAETGLPTLVGLCSHDHRDIGPEVDHVRDLIAEAQKKYPGVTVKFAEAREAFRKVLWPERDSFPEFELEMRLHPASADDCAYVEIIAAKGAVFGPQPYLAIETRGKRFITDNLDFDTRPGRWFYAFHHDTLPLEEVARVGVGANDAFGSTSVKVLDFR
;
A
#
# COMPACT_ATOMS: atom_id res chain seq x y z
N MET A 1 -5.14 26.83 8.25
CA MET A 1 -5.34 27.08 6.80
C MET A 1 -6.15 25.92 6.24
N SER A 2 -7.07 26.19 5.31
CA SER A 2 -7.91 25.16 4.67
C SER A 2 -7.13 24.49 3.54
N THR A 3 -6.64 23.27 3.78
CA THR A 3 -5.79 22.53 2.81
C THR A 3 -6.32 21.12 2.56
N VAL A 4 -6.38 20.74 1.29
CA VAL A 4 -6.59 19.35 0.85
C VAL A 4 -5.24 18.73 0.52
N TYR A 5 -4.87 17.67 1.24
CA TYR A 5 -3.68 16.87 0.94
C TYR A 5 -4.05 15.75 -0.03
N ILE A 6 -3.44 15.76 -1.20
CA ILE A 6 -3.60 14.73 -2.24
C ILE A 6 -2.48 13.71 -2.09
N VAL A 7 -2.85 12.45 -1.85
CA VAL A 7 -1.93 11.31 -1.76
C VAL A 7 -2.23 10.34 -2.89
N HIS A 8 -1.40 10.35 -3.94
CA HIS A 8 -1.52 9.38 -5.02
C HIS A 8 -0.78 8.08 -4.65
N ALA A 9 -1.53 7.10 -4.13
CA ALA A 9 -1.07 5.78 -3.76
C ALA A 9 -1.14 4.81 -4.95
N ILE A 10 0.01 4.29 -5.36
CA ILE A 10 0.11 3.36 -6.48
C ILE A 10 0.40 1.97 -5.94
N ASP A 11 -0.52 1.04 -6.19
CA ASP A 11 -0.30 -0.39 -6.01
C ASP A 11 0.76 -0.80 -7.05
N THR A 12 2.02 -0.89 -6.59
CA THR A 12 3.21 -0.99 -7.43
C THR A 12 3.59 -2.46 -7.51
N GLU A 13 3.30 -3.03 -8.67
CA GLU A 13 3.09 -4.45 -8.89
C GLU A 13 3.98 -5.01 -10.01
N GLY A 14 4.64 -4.13 -10.75
CA GLY A 14 5.44 -4.46 -11.92
C GLY A 14 4.59 -4.79 -13.15
N PRO A 15 5.24 -5.30 -14.22
CA PRO A 15 4.55 -5.64 -15.46
C PRO A 15 3.46 -6.70 -15.27
N LEU A 16 2.35 -6.57 -16.02
CA LEU A 16 1.27 -7.55 -16.05
C LEU A 16 0.86 -7.88 -17.49
N TYR A 17 1.00 -9.16 -17.85
CA TYR A 17 0.53 -9.68 -19.12
C TYR A 17 -0.87 -10.30 -18.97
N GLU A 18 -1.80 -9.95 -19.87
CA GLU A 18 -3.12 -10.57 -19.97
C GLU A 18 -3.37 -11.04 -21.41
N SER A 19 -3.55 -12.34 -21.59
CA SER A 19 -3.92 -12.91 -22.89
C SER A 19 -5.38 -12.61 -23.25
N LEU A 20 -5.72 -12.74 -24.53
CA LEU A 20 -7.10 -12.62 -24.99
C LEU A 20 -8.04 -13.57 -24.24
N GLN A 21 -7.65 -14.83 -24.08
CA GLN A 21 -8.43 -15.86 -23.39
C GLN A 21 -8.68 -15.47 -21.93
N ALA A 22 -7.65 -14.96 -21.26
CA ALA A 22 -7.76 -14.46 -19.91
C ALA A 22 -8.75 -13.29 -19.74
N LYS A 23 -8.96 -12.46 -20.78
CA LYS A 23 -10.00 -11.41 -20.78
C LYS A 23 -11.39 -12.02 -20.71
N PHE A 24 -11.63 -13.09 -21.46
CA PHE A 24 -12.92 -13.82 -21.40
C PHE A 24 -13.10 -14.55 -20.08
N ASP A 25 -12.05 -15.15 -19.52
CA ASP A 25 -12.11 -15.77 -18.18
C ASP A 25 -12.48 -14.73 -17.12
N ARG A 26 -11.98 -13.50 -17.25
CA ARG A 26 -12.35 -12.37 -16.38
C ARG A 26 -13.84 -12.03 -16.49
N LEU A 27 -14.43 -12.03 -17.69
CA LEU A 27 -15.87 -11.81 -17.87
C LEU A 27 -16.71 -12.89 -17.19
N LYS A 28 -16.27 -14.15 -17.28
CA LYS A 28 -16.89 -15.27 -16.58
C LYS A 28 -16.84 -15.08 -15.07
N HIS A 29 -15.68 -14.71 -14.52
CA HIS A 29 -15.52 -14.55 -13.08
C HIS A 29 -16.29 -13.36 -12.51
N LEU A 30 -16.27 -12.21 -13.20
CA LEU A 30 -16.91 -10.99 -12.71
C LEU A 30 -18.42 -10.97 -12.91
N PHE A 31 -18.89 -11.52 -14.04
CA PHE A 31 -20.28 -11.36 -14.50
C PHE A 31 -21.01 -12.68 -14.79
N GLY A 32 -20.33 -13.82 -14.71
CA GLY A 32 -20.90 -15.12 -15.09
C GLY A 32 -21.13 -15.26 -16.60
N ILE A 33 -20.47 -14.45 -17.43
CA ILE A 33 -20.61 -14.47 -18.89
C ILE A 33 -19.67 -15.55 -19.45
N ASP A 34 -20.23 -16.54 -20.13
CA ASP A 34 -19.50 -17.64 -20.76
C ASP A 34 -20.12 -18.00 -22.12
N GLY A 35 -19.51 -18.91 -22.86
CA GLY A 35 -20.03 -19.41 -24.15
C GLY A 35 -19.87 -18.45 -25.33
N LEU A 36 -19.12 -17.35 -25.16
CA LEU A 36 -18.73 -16.46 -26.24
C LEU A 36 -17.48 -16.96 -26.96
N ASP A 37 -17.44 -16.81 -28.28
CA ASP A 37 -16.24 -17.08 -29.07
C ASP A 37 -15.08 -16.18 -28.61
N ARG A 38 -13.97 -16.77 -28.19
CA ARG A 38 -12.83 -16.07 -27.59
C ARG A 38 -11.91 -15.47 -28.65
N THR A 39 -12.44 -14.53 -29.45
CA THR A 39 -11.74 -13.89 -30.58
C THR A 39 -11.64 -12.37 -30.41
N GLU A 40 -10.69 -11.75 -31.12
CA GLU A 40 -10.56 -10.28 -31.15
C GLU A 40 -11.82 -9.60 -31.72
N ALA A 41 -12.48 -10.24 -32.70
CA ALA A 41 -13.73 -9.74 -33.25
C ALA A 41 -14.84 -9.69 -32.17
N THR A 42 -14.97 -10.74 -31.37
CA THR A 42 -15.92 -10.76 -30.25
C THR A 42 -15.55 -9.70 -29.20
N LEU A 43 -14.26 -9.56 -28.86
CA LEU A 43 -13.79 -8.55 -27.91
C LEU A 43 -14.12 -7.13 -28.39
N ALA A 44 -13.95 -6.84 -29.69
CA ALA A 44 -14.30 -5.55 -30.27
C ALA A 44 -15.80 -5.26 -30.16
N LYS A 45 -16.66 -6.24 -30.48
CA LYS A 45 -18.12 -6.11 -30.33
C LYS A 45 -18.54 -5.89 -28.88
N LEU A 46 -17.92 -6.58 -27.92
CA LEU A 46 -18.16 -6.38 -26.49
C LEU A 46 -17.78 -4.95 -26.05
N ARG A 47 -16.65 -4.43 -26.52
CA ARG A 47 -16.21 -3.06 -26.25
C ARG A 47 -17.14 -2.00 -26.86
N ALA A 48 -17.72 -2.30 -28.02
CA ALA A 48 -18.68 -1.43 -28.69
C ALA A 48 -20.10 -1.51 -28.12
N GLY A 49 -20.41 -2.53 -27.30
CA GLY A 49 -21.77 -2.81 -26.83
C GLY A 49 -22.67 -3.43 -27.90
N GLU A 50 -22.09 -4.02 -28.94
CA GLU A 50 -22.83 -4.66 -30.05
C GLU A 50 -23.33 -6.06 -29.69
N ILE A 51 -22.85 -6.64 -28.58
CA ILE A 51 -23.39 -7.86 -28.00
C ILE A 51 -24.26 -7.46 -26.81
N ASP A 52 -25.56 -7.71 -26.92
CA ASP A 52 -26.50 -7.47 -25.83
C ASP A 52 -26.30 -8.51 -24.71
N LEU A 53 -25.86 -8.02 -23.56
CA LEU A 53 -25.66 -8.79 -22.33
C LEU A 53 -26.68 -8.40 -21.25
N GLY A 54 -27.78 -7.76 -21.65
CA GLY A 54 -28.80 -7.23 -20.76
C GLY A 54 -28.26 -6.09 -19.89
N ASP A 55 -28.54 -6.16 -18.59
CA ASP A 55 -28.12 -5.19 -17.58
C ASP A 55 -26.60 -5.11 -17.38
N LYS A 56 -25.83 -6.08 -17.89
CA LYS A 56 -24.37 -6.16 -17.78
C LYS A 56 -23.63 -5.42 -18.88
N THR A 57 -24.30 -5.02 -19.96
CA THR A 57 -23.66 -4.48 -21.18
C THR A 57 -22.76 -3.28 -20.88
N GLU A 58 -23.26 -2.27 -20.16
CA GLU A 58 -22.48 -1.06 -19.85
C GLU A 58 -21.31 -1.34 -18.89
N MET A 59 -21.52 -2.21 -17.91
CA MET A 59 -20.44 -2.60 -16.98
C MET A 59 -19.34 -3.37 -17.70
N VAL A 60 -19.69 -4.25 -18.65
CA VAL A 60 -18.72 -4.98 -19.46
C VAL A 60 -17.92 -4.03 -20.37
N LYS A 61 -18.56 -3.04 -20.99
CA LYS A 61 -17.85 -2.01 -21.76
C LYS A 61 -16.86 -1.25 -20.89
N LEU A 62 -17.26 -0.88 -19.67
CA LEU A 62 -16.38 -0.22 -18.70
C LEU A 62 -15.17 -1.10 -18.36
N VAL A 63 -15.38 -2.36 -17.97
CA VAL A 63 -14.30 -3.31 -17.59
C VAL A 63 -13.36 -3.63 -18.75
N LEU A 64 -13.86 -3.58 -19.98
CA LEU A 64 -13.08 -3.86 -21.19
C LEU A 64 -12.50 -2.60 -21.85
N ASN A 65 -12.69 -1.43 -21.25
CA ASN A 65 -12.10 -0.18 -21.70
C ASN A 65 -10.58 -0.33 -21.87
N GLY A 66 -10.01 0.34 -22.88
CA GLY A 66 -8.58 0.31 -23.16
C GLY A 66 -7.73 0.64 -21.93
N HIS A 67 -8.11 1.62 -21.12
CA HIS A 67 -7.38 1.97 -19.91
C HIS A 67 -7.31 0.80 -18.89
N LEU A 68 -8.36 -0.03 -18.81
CA LEU A 68 -8.44 -1.17 -17.89
C LEU A 68 -8.02 -2.52 -18.52
N THR A 69 -7.52 -2.51 -19.76
CA THR A 69 -7.14 -3.75 -20.48
C THR A 69 -5.84 -3.67 -21.28
N ASN A 70 -5.26 -2.48 -21.46
CA ASN A 70 -4.00 -2.26 -22.14
C ASN A 70 -2.89 -2.10 -21.11
N TYR A 71 -2.46 -3.22 -20.54
CA TYR A 71 -1.46 -3.22 -19.49
C TYR A 71 -0.04 -2.99 -20.01
N ASN A 72 0.79 -2.36 -19.19
CA ASN A 72 2.24 -2.40 -19.29
C ASN A 72 2.68 -3.84 -18.99
N ALA A 73 2.87 -4.64 -20.03
CA ALA A 73 3.17 -6.07 -19.96
C ALA A 73 4.67 -6.39 -19.87
N THR A 74 5.54 -5.39 -20.04
CA THR A 74 6.99 -5.52 -19.88
C THR A 74 7.58 -4.36 -19.09
N TRP A 75 8.77 -4.57 -18.50
CA TRP A 75 9.53 -3.50 -17.86
C TRP A 75 9.85 -2.35 -18.81
N THR A 76 10.05 -2.60 -20.10
CA THR A 76 10.22 -1.55 -21.10
C THR A 76 9.00 -0.62 -21.16
N GLN A 77 7.79 -1.17 -21.07
CA GLN A 77 6.55 -0.36 -21.10
C GLN A 77 6.36 0.40 -19.78
N VAL A 78 6.60 -0.24 -18.63
CA VAL A 78 6.59 0.43 -17.32
C VAL A 78 7.60 1.56 -17.31
N ASN A 79 8.84 1.34 -17.73
CA ASN A 79 9.88 2.36 -17.78
C ASN A 79 9.53 3.51 -18.73
N ALA A 80 8.96 3.22 -19.91
CA ALA A 80 8.51 4.27 -20.83
C ALA A 80 7.41 5.15 -20.21
N MET A 81 6.51 4.57 -19.41
CA MET A 81 5.56 5.35 -18.62
C MET A 81 6.28 6.18 -17.55
N LEU A 82 7.17 5.57 -16.76
CA LEU A 82 7.92 6.25 -15.69
C LEU A 82 8.74 7.42 -16.23
N ASP A 83 9.44 7.25 -17.35
CA ASP A 83 10.22 8.30 -18.00
C ASP A 83 9.37 9.52 -18.36
N ARG A 84 8.10 9.30 -18.73
CA ARG A 84 7.16 10.38 -19.00
C ARG A 84 6.58 10.99 -17.73
N ILE A 85 6.07 10.19 -16.79
CA ILE A 85 5.31 10.73 -15.64
C ILE A 85 6.20 11.28 -14.53
N LEU A 86 7.45 10.82 -14.44
CA LEU A 86 8.42 11.34 -13.47
C LEU A 86 9.11 12.61 -14.00
N ALA A 87 9.00 12.91 -15.31
CA ALA A 87 9.61 14.08 -15.91
C ALA A 87 9.07 15.38 -15.29
N PRO A 88 9.93 16.41 -15.06
CA PRO A 88 9.51 17.70 -14.52
C PRO A 88 8.36 18.31 -15.30
N GLU A 89 8.39 18.24 -16.64
CA GLU A 89 7.36 18.79 -17.53
C GLU A 89 6.01 18.14 -17.27
N PHE A 90 5.97 16.82 -17.03
CA PHE A 90 4.73 16.16 -16.67
C PHE A 90 4.27 16.54 -15.26
N ARG A 91 5.15 16.53 -14.27
CA ARG A 91 4.80 16.81 -12.86
C ARG A 91 4.27 18.23 -12.66
N THR A 92 4.83 19.19 -13.40
CA THR A 92 4.53 20.63 -13.27
C THR A 92 3.42 21.13 -14.20
N LYS A 93 2.81 20.26 -15.03
CA LYS A 93 1.59 20.60 -15.80
C LYS A 93 0.51 21.24 -14.92
N MET A 94 0.42 20.79 -13.66
CA MET A 94 -0.29 21.46 -12.59
C MET A 94 0.64 21.48 -11.38
N VAL A 95 0.86 22.67 -10.81
CA VAL A 95 1.54 22.84 -9.53
C VAL A 95 0.51 22.98 -8.41
N ASP A 96 0.86 22.51 -7.23
CA ASP A 96 0.05 22.69 -6.04
C ASP A 96 0.08 24.16 -5.58
N SER A 97 -0.70 24.50 -4.54
CA SER A 97 -0.77 25.87 -4.02
C SER A 97 0.53 26.38 -3.38
N PHE A 98 1.55 25.53 -3.29
CA PHE A 98 2.86 25.82 -2.72
C PHE A 98 3.97 25.86 -3.80
N GLY A 99 3.59 25.77 -5.09
CA GLY A 99 4.52 25.87 -6.22
C GLY A 99 5.17 24.53 -6.60
N GLU A 100 4.70 23.41 -6.04
CA GLU A 100 5.32 22.11 -6.18
C GLU A 100 4.56 21.20 -7.16
N GLY A 101 5.28 20.39 -7.93
CA GLY A 101 4.68 19.43 -8.88
C GLY A 101 4.03 18.22 -8.21
N TRP A 102 3.41 17.36 -9.03
CA TRP A 102 2.80 16.11 -8.59
C TRP A 102 3.76 15.20 -7.80
N VAL A 103 3.26 14.46 -6.81
CA VAL A 103 4.00 13.49 -5.97
C VAL A 103 3.34 12.12 -6.06
N PHE A 104 4.16 11.07 -6.21
CA PHE A 104 3.71 9.68 -6.25
C PHE A 104 4.12 8.93 -4.98
N ASN A 105 3.30 7.98 -4.55
CA ASN A 105 3.59 7.09 -3.43
C ASN A 105 3.53 5.65 -3.93
N TRP A 106 4.69 5.02 -4.08
CA TRP A 106 4.87 3.70 -4.68
C TRP A 106 4.79 2.62 -3.60
N PHE A 107 3.63 1.99 -3.45
CA PHE A 107 3.43 0.89 -2.52
C PHE A 107 3.86 -0.42 -3.20
N CYS A 108 5.09 -0.87 -2.93
CA CYS A 108 5.71 -1.98 -3.63
C CYS A 108 5.40 -3.33 -2.99
N ILE A 109 4.99 -4.29 -3.83
CA ILE A 109 4.80 -5.70 -3.45
C ILE A 109 6.07 -6.53 -3.70
N ASP A 110 6.24 -7.58 -2.91
CA ASP A 110 7.11 -8.71 -3.27
C ASP A 110 6.24 -9.89 -3.73
N LEU A 111 6.46 -10.33 -4.97
CA LEU A 111 5.65 -11.38 -5.60
C LEU A 111 6.29 -12.75 -5.35
N VAL A 112 6.00 -13.33 -4.19
CA VAL A 112 6.65 -14.56 -3.72
C VAL A 112 5.64 -15.64 -3.30
N GLY A 113 6.10 -16.89 -3.25
CA GLY A 113 5.28 -18.03 -2.81
C GLY A 113 4.27 -18.52 -3.85
N TYR A 114 4.32 -18.04 -5.09
CA TYR A 114 3.45 -18.48 -6.18
C TYR A 114 4.01 -19.69 -6.92
N VAL A 115 3.11 -20.59 -7.34
CA VAL A 115 3.41 -21.80 -8.12
C VAL A 115 3.14 -21.57 -9.61
N ASN A 116 2.01 -20.93 -9.93
CA ASN A 116 1.63 -20.67 -11.31
C ASN A 116 1.68 -19.17 -11.61
N ASN A 117 2.27 -18.81 -12.75
CA ASN A 117 2.42 -17.42 -13.18
C ASN A 117 1.95 -17.16 -14.62
N PRO A 118 0.66 -17.37 -14.94
CA PRO A 118 0.16 -17.19 -16.30
C PRO A 118 0.17 -15.72 -16.76
N ARG A 119 0.30 -14.77 -15.83
CA ARG A 119 0.34 -13.33 -16.10
C ARG A 119 1.75 -12.77 -16.23
N ARG A 120 2.76 -13.64 -16.23
CA ARG A 120 4.18 -13.29 -16.40
C ARG A 120 4.63 -12.18 -15.45
N ARG A 121 4.10 -12.21 -14.22
CA ARG A 121 4.48 -11.30 -13.14
C ARG A 121 5.95 -11.49 -12.81
N ASP A 122 6.61 -10.42 -12.39
CA ASP A 122 8.02 -10.49 -11.99
C ASP A 122 8.13 -11.07 -10.57
N LEU A 123 8.26 -12.40 -10.49
CA LEU A 123 8.30 -13.12 -9.21
C LEU A 123 9.69 -13.01 -8.56
N GLY A 124 9.70 -12.72 -7.27
CA GLY A 124 10.94 -12.67 -6.49
C GLY A 124 10.85 -11.75 -5.30
N PHE A 125 11.84 -11.89 -4.42
CA PHE A 125 12.07 -10.93 -3.35
C PHE A 125 12.77 -9.70 -3.92
N HIS A 126 12.23 -8.54 -3.58
CA HIS A 126 12.73 -7.20 -3.85
C HIS A 126 12.70 -6.74 -5.30
N ASN A 127 12.33 -7.59 -6.27
CA ASN A 127 12.32 -7.21 -7.69
C ASN A 127 11.59 -5.86 -7.95
N ILE A 128 10.37 -5.71 -7.44
CA ILE A 128 9.59 -4.48 -7.62
C ILE A 128 10.17 -3.34 -6.77
N TYR A 129 10.47 -3.62 -5.49
CA TYR A 129 11.00 -2.62 -4.57
C TYR A 129 12.31 -2.00 -5.08
N ASP A 130 13.28 -2.83 -5.46
CA ASP A 130 14.59 -2.39 -5.92
C ASP A 130 14.47 -1.60 -7.22
N HIS A 131 13.66 -2.05 -8.18
CA HIS A 131 13.46 -1.34 -9.45
C HIS A 131 12.97 0.10 -9.23
N PHE A 132 11.96 0.28 -8.37
CA PHE A 132 11.42 1.61 -8.08
C PHE A 132 12.34 2.43 -7.19
N ALA A 133 12.95 1.84 -6.16
CA ALA A 133 13.91 2.54 -5.31
C ALA A 133 15.11 3.06 -6.11
N GLU A 134 15.66 2.25 -7.01
CA GLU A 134 16.74 2.64 -7.92
C GLU A 134 16.29 3.73 -8.88
N ARG A 135 15.08 3.62 -9.46
CA ARG A 135 14.54 4.63 -10.39
C ARG A 135 14.37 6.00 -9.74
N LEU A 136 13.88 6.04 -8.50
CA LEU A 136 13.66 7.28 -7.76
C LEU A 136 14.97 7.89 -7.26
N ALA A 137 15.95 7.06 -6.88
CA ALA A 137 17.28 7.52 -6.47
C ALA A 137 18.06 8.26 -7.58
N GLN A 138 17.64 8.13 -8.85
CA GLN A 138 18.21 8.90 -9.97
C GLN A 138 17.88 10.40 -9.89
N ASP A 139 16.84 10.79 -9.16
CA ASP A 139 16.51 12.18 -8.89
C ASP A 139 16.79 12.51 -7.41
N PRO A 140 17.87 13.25 -7.08
CA PRO A 140 18.19 13.60 -5.70
C PRO A 140 17.15 14.53 -5.06
N ASN A 141 16.27 15.16 -5.85
CA ASN A 141 15.19 16.00 -5.38
C ASN A 141 13.84 15.28 -5.40
N CYS A 142 13.83 13.95 -5.60
CA CYS A 142 12.62 13.16 -5.64
C CYS A 142 11.83 13.33 -4.33
N ARG A 143 10.57 13.73 -4.44
CA ARG A 143 9.63 13.85 -3.30
C ARG A 143 8.72 12.63 -3.16
N ASP A 144 8.87 11.63 -4.02
CA ASP A 144 8.05 10.42 -3.98
C ASP A 144 8.42 9.53 -2.79
N GLY A 145 7.44 8.76 -2.31
CA GLY A 145 7.63 7.76 -1.26
C GLY A 145 7.67 6.33 -1.82
N VAL A 146 8.47 5.46 -1.20
CA VAL A 146 8.39 4.00 -1.41
C VAL A 146 7.87 3.35 -0.14
N HIS A 147 6.79 2.59 -0.27
CA HIS A 147 5.99 2.06 0.83
C HIS A 147 5.70 0.57 0.66
N PHE A 148 4.98 -0.01 1.62
CA PHE A 148 4.71 -1.44 1.63
C PHE A 148 3.31 -1.79 1.14
N HIS A 149 3.28 -2.67 0.14
CA HIS A 149 2.08 -3.31 -0.35
C HIS A 149 2.22 -4.82 -0.21
N PHE A 150 1.11 -5.51 0.06
CA PHE A 150 1.13 -6.96 0.05
C PHE A 150 -0.20 -7.54 -0.37
N HIS A 151 -0.13 -8.54 -1.26
CA HIS A 151 -1.26 -9.38 -1.65
C HIS A 151 -1.20 -10.69 -0.87
N PRO A 152 -2.22 -11.02 -0.07
CA PRO A 152 -2.33 -12.35 0.51
C PRO A 152 -2.37 -13.38 -0.60
N ILE A 153 -1.60 -14.45 -0.44
CA ILE A 153 -1.51 -15.50 -1.44
C ILE A 153 -2.79 -16.34 -1.37
N SER A 154 -3.41 -16.60 -2.54
CA SER A 154 -4.57 -17.48 -2.62
C SER A 154 -4.22 -18.91 -2.21
N THR A 155 -5.23 -19.71 -1.82
CA THR A 155 -5.04 -21.13 -1.47
C THR A 155 -4.32 -21.93 -2.58
N PHE A 156 -4.51 -21.52 -3.84
CA PHE A 156 -3.96 -22.18 -5.01
C PHE A 156 -2.56 -21.68 -5.41
N ARG A 157 -2.07 -20.61 -4.77
CA ARG A 157 -0.76 -20.01 -5.06
C ARG A 157 -0.59 -19.59 -6.52
N ASP A 158 -1.68 -19.15 -7.14
CA ASP A 158 -1.67 -18.56 -8.48
C ASP A 158 -1.33 -17.07 -8.40
N ALA A 159 -0.31 -16.60 -9.14
CA ALA A 159 0.16 -15.20 -9.11
C ALA A 159 -0.84 -14.16 -9.64
N HIS A 160 -2.03 -14.59 -10.08
CA HIS A 160 -3.09 -13.74 -10.61
C HIS A 160 -4.38 -13.80 -9.79
N TYR A 161 -4.35 -14.53 -8.68
CA TYR A 161 -5.41 -14.56 -7.69
C TYR A 161 -4.85 -14.11 -6.35
N CYS A 162 -5.70 -13.44 -5.58
CA CYS A 162 -5.41 -13.06 -4.21
C CYS A 162 -6.25 -13.86 -3.22
N GLY A 163 -5.79 -13.89 -1.98
CA GLY A 163 -6.59 -14.20 -0.82
C GLY A 163 -6.87 -12.94 0.00
N THR A 164 -7.47 -13.12 1.16
CA THR A 164 -7.74 -12.05 2.14
C THR A 164 -7.15 -12.35 3.53
N HIS A 165 -6.42 -13.45 3.67
CA HIS A 165 -5.79 -13.89 4.92
C HIS A 165 -4.27 -13.72 4.79
N TYR A 166 -3.75 -12.62 5.35
CA TYR A 166 -2.34 -12.21 5.30
C TYR A 166 -1.45 -13.17 6.08
N LEU A 167 -1.87 -13.54 7.29
CA LEU A 167 -1.03 -14.28 8.24
C LEU A 167 -1.07 -15.80 8.05
N ARG A 168 -1.68 -16.29 6.95
CA ARG A 168 -1.79 -17.72 6.66
C ARG A 168 -0.43 -18.33 6.35
N TYR A 169 0.41 -17.61 5.61
CA TYR A 169 1.65 -18.14 5.07
C TYR A 169 2.86 -17.30 5.51
N PRO A 170 4.03 -17.93 5.70
CA PRO A 170 5.21 -17.25 6.25
C PRO A 170 5.78 -16.16 5.34
N GLU A 171 5.44 -16.16 4.04
CA GLU A 171 5.96 -15.23 3.03
C GLU A 171 5.74 -13.76 3.42
N PHE A 172 4.64 -13.43 4.10
CA PHE A 172 4.41 -12.07 4.59
C PHE A 172 5.51 -11.62 5.56
N PHE A 173 5.84 -12.46 6.54
CA PHE A 173 6.89 -12.19 7.53
C PHE A 173 8.28 -12.27 6.92
N GLU A 174 8.53 -13.24 6.02
CA GLU A 174 9.80 -13.38 5.33
C GLU A 174 10.11 -12.15 4.47
N VAL A 175 9.12 -11.64 3.71
CA VAL A 175 9.26 -10.41 2.93
C VAL A 175 9.72 -9.25 3.81
N LEU A 176 9.04 -9.04 4.94
CA LEU A 176 9.37 -7.94 5.84
C LEU A 176 10.73 -8.13 6.52
N ALA A 177 11.05 -9.36 6.94
CA ALA A 177 12.35 -9.69 7.53
C ALA A 177 13.50 -9.46 6.55
N ARG A 178 13.33 -9.84 5.28
CA ARG A 178 14.30 -9.56 4.21
C ARG A 178 14.45 -8.06 3.97
N LYS A 179 13.37 -7.29 3.89
CA LYS A 179 13.47 -5.83 3.73
C LYS A 179 14.27 -5.17 4.87
N VAL A 180 14.05 -5.60 6.12
CA VAL A 180 14.81 -5.11 7.28
C VAL A 180 16.30 -5.46 7.14
N ILE A 181 16.63 -6.73 6.91
CA ILE A 181 18.00 -7.24 6.94
C ILE A 181 18.80 -6.87 5.68
N GLU A 182 18.15 -6.89 4.52
CA GLU A 182 18.81 -6.80 3.21
C GLU A 182 18.71 -5.41 2.58
N ARG A 183 17.77 -4.57 3.02
CA ARG A 183 17.57 -3.21 2.50
C ARG A 183 17.59 -2.12 3.55
N GLY A 184 17.71 -2.46 4.84
CA GLY A 184 17.62 -1.47 5.91
C GLY A 184 16.28 -0.74 5.92
N PHE A 185 15.22 -1.38 5.40
CA PHE A 185 13.91 -0.77 5.20
C PHE A 185 12.90 -1.35 6.18
N PHE A 186 12.08 -0.46 6.75
CA PHE A 186 10.89 -0.83 7.51
C PHE A 186 9.75 0.14 7.17
N PRO A 187 8.54 -0.36 6.87
CA PRO A 187 7.48 0.49 6.32
C PRO A 187 6.77 1.29 7.40
N HIS A 188 6.50 2.57 7.12
CA HIS A 188 5.65 3.43 7.96
C HIS A 188 4.28 3.70 7.34
N ALA A 189 4.10 3.42 6.04
CA ALA A 189 2.81 3.47 5.37
C ALA A 189 2.51 2.13 4.68
N PHE A 190 1.25 1.73 4.73
CA PHE A 190 0.74 0.49 4.17
C PHE A 190 -0.47 0.74 3.29
N ARG A 191 -0.60 -0.10 2.27
CA ARG A 191 -1.82 -0.24 1.49
C ARG A 191 -2.10 -1.72 1.25
N ALA A 192 -3.30 -2.17 1.57
CA ALA A 192 -3.68 -3.57 1.43
C ALA A 192 -3.96 -3.92 -0.04
N GLY A 193 -3.42 -5.05 -0.50
CA GLY A 193 -3.82 -5.70 -1.75
C GLY A 193 -5.32 -5.92 -1.82
N PHE A 194 -5.94 -5.53 -2.94
CA PHE A 194 -7.40 -5.61 -3.14
C PHE A 194 -8.22 -4.87 -2.06
N GLN A 195 -7.57 -3.94 -1.38
CA GLN A 195 -8.11 -3.19 -0.26
C GLN A 195 -8.68 -4.11 0.83
N ALA A 196 -8.14 -5.33 0.95
CA ALA A 196 -8.65 -6.35 1.85
C ALA A 196 -8.00 -6.23 3.23
N GLU A 197 -8.76 -5.74 4.22
CA GLU A 197 -8.38 -5.87 5.62
C GLU A 197 -9.32 -6.83 6.35
N ARG A 198 -8.75 -7.59 7.28
CA ARG A 198 -9.39 -8.58 8.13
C ARG A 198 -8.69 -8.56 9.50
N PRO A 199 -9.25 -9.21 10.55
CA PRO A 199 -8.69 -9.13 11.90
C PRO A 199 -7.19 -9.48 11.99
N ASP A 200 -6.70 -10.39 11.16
CA ASP A 200 -5.31 -10.81 11.13
C ASP A 200 -4.35 -9.68 10.73
N ILE A 201 -4.55 -9.05 9.57
CA ILE A 201 -3.71 -7.92 9.15
C ILE A 201 -3.98 -6.68 10.00
N HIS A 202 -5.22 -6.47 10.46
CA HIS A 202 -5.57 -5.39 11.37
C HIS A 202 -4.68 -5.41 12.62
N TRP A 203 -4.59 -6.56 13.30
CA TRP A 203 -3.74 -6.73 14.49
C TRP A 203 -2.24 -6.57 14.21
N PHE A 204 -1.79 -7.00 13.03
CA PHE A 204 -0.39 -6.80 12.65
C PHE A 204 -0.07 -5.31 12.47
N LEU A 205 -0.93 -4.56 11.76
CA LEU A 205 -0.72 -3.14 11.50
C LEU A 205 -0.70 -2.33 12.82
N GLU A 206 -1.56 -2.66 13.79
CA GLU A 206 -1.56 -1.98 15.10
C GLU A 206 -0.26 -2.12 15.89
N GLN A 207 0.56 -3.11 15.58
CA GLN A 207 1.84 -3.33 16.25
C GLN A 207 2.99 -2.57 15.58
N PHE A 208 2.91 -2.31 14.28
CA PHE A 208 4.11 -1.97 13.51
C PHE A 208 3.98 -0.78 12.57
N ILE A 209 2.81 -0.56 11.94
CA ILE A 209 2.67 0.41 10.85
C ILE A 209 1.68 1.53 11.23
N PRO A 210 2.14 2.78 11.37
CA PRO A 210 1.29 3.87 11.85
C PRO A 210 0.27 4.38 10.84
N PHE A 211 0.56 4.27 9.53
CA PHE A 211 -0.29 4.84 8.49
C PHE A 211 -0.81 3.78 7.53
N ASP A 212 -2.11 3.78 7.33
CA ASP A 212 -2.81 2.90 6.41
C ASP A 212 -3.67 3.75 5.47
N ILE A 213 -3.50 3.60 4.16
CA ILE A 213 -4.28 4.32 3.14
C ILE A 213 -5.13 3.37 2.29
N THR A 214 -5.77 2.40 2.94
CA THR A 214 -6.51 1.33 2.25
C THR A 214 -8.00 1.62 2.07
N ASN A 215 -8.60 2.46 2.94
CA ASN A 215 -10.04 2.64 3.00
C ASN A 215 -10.66 3.08 1.66
N MET A 216 -11.57 2.28 1.09
CA MET A 216 -12.30 2.60 -0.15
C MET A 216 -13.80 2.81 0.07
N ALA A 217 -14.21 3.28 1.24
CA ALA A 217 -15.60 3.52 1.60
C ALA A 217 -16.30 4.43 0.59
N LEU A 218 -17.60 4.23 0.42
CA LEU A 218 -18.48 5.04 -0.42
C LEU A 218 -19.70 5.43 0.40
N ASP A 219 -20.28 6.59 0.08
CA ASP A 219 -21.55 7.00 0.69
C ASP A 219 -22.67 5.97 0.38
N ASP A 220 -22.65 5.43 -0.84
CA ASP A 220 -23.50 4.32 -1.27
C ASP A 220 -22.64 3.11 -1.69
N PRO A 221 -22.56 2.04 -0.86
CA PRO A 221 -21.77 0.86 -1.18
C PRO A 221 -22.47 -0.12 -2.13
N THR A 222 -23.70 0.13 -2.56
CA THR A 222 -24.47 -0.83 -3.39
C THR A 222 -23.80 -1.15 -4.71
N GLU A 223 -22.94 -0.25 -5.22
CA GLU A 223 -22.13 -0.55 -6.40
C GLU A 223 -21.17 -1.73 -6.19
N LEU A 224 -20.66 -1.92 -4.96
CA LEU A 224 -19.76 -3.02 -4.61
C LEU A 224 -20.46 -4.38 -4.73
N ASP A 225 -21.79 -4.43 -4.60
CA ASP A 225 -22.58 -5.66 -4.72
C ASP A 225 -22.93 -6.04 -6.17
N LYS A 226 -22.67 -5.15 -7.13
CA LYS A 226 -22.91 -5.38 -8.56
C LYS A 226 -21.96 -6.40 -9.16
N THR A 227 -20.77 -6.59 -8.59
CA THR A 227 -19.76 -7.55 -9.08
C THR A 227 -19.50 -8.67 -8.09
N VAL A 228 -19.27 -9.89 -8.62
CA VAL A 228 -19.15 -11.11 -7.81
C VAL A 228 -18.01 -11.03 -6.79
N ASP A 229 -16.93 -10.36 -7.14
CA ASP A 229 -15.68 -10.28 -6.39
C ASP A 229 -15.71 -9.28 -5.22
N PHE A 230 -16.62 -8.30 -5.22
CA PHE A 230 -16.82 -7.36 -4.11
C PHE A 230 -18.11 -7.60 -3.33
N ARG A 231 -19.09 -8.32 -3.92
CA ARG A 231 -20.36 -8.61 -3.27
C ARG A 231 -20.21 -9.13 -1.86
N ASN A 232 -20.99 -8.58 -0.94
CA ASN A 232 -20.97 -8.90 0.49
C ASN A 232 -19.60 -8.66 1.18
N GLY A 233 -18.71 -7.85 0.61
CA GLY A 233 -17.40 -7.58 1.18
C GLY A 233 -16.39 -8.71 0.97
N ARG A 234 -16.49 -9.47 -0.13
CA ARG A 234 -15.60 -10.61 -0.43
C ARG A 234 -14.13 -10.22 -0.56
N SER A 235 -13.85 -9.12 -1.25
CA SER A 235 -12.52 -8.49 -1.35
C SER A 235 -12.35 -7.46 -0.23
N GLY A 236 -12.11 -6.18 -0.54
CA GLY A 236 -12.16 -5.09 0.43
C GLY A 236 -13.58 -4.81 0.92
N ASP A 237 -13.76 -4.75 2.25
CA ASP A 237 -15.03 -4.38 2.88
C ASP A 237 -14.85 -3.11 3.71
N TRP A 238 -15.33 -1.99 3.17
CA TRP A 238 -15.22 -0.67 3.82
C TRP A 238 -16.59 -0.01 3.98
N ARG A 239 -17.66 -0.80 3.90
CA ARG A 239 -19.04 -0.30 3.84
C ARG A 239 -19.47 0.44 5.10
N ARG A 240 -18.79 0.22 6.22
CA ARG A 240 -19.03 0.90 7.50
C ARG A 240 -17.96 1.93 7.86
N ALA A 241 -16.97 2.13 7.00
CA ALA A 241 -15.89 3.08 7.22
C ALA A 241 -16.27 4.52 6.86
N PRO A 242 -15.64 5.52 7.51
CA PRO A 242 -15.81 6.91 7.14
C PRO A 242 -15.55 7.15 5.64
N ALA A 243 -16.54 7.76 4.98
CA ALA A 243 -16.50 8.13 3.56
C ALA A 243 -16.38 9.65 3.36
N ASP A 244 -16.02 10.40 4.39
CA ASP A 244 -16.05 11.87 4.43
C ASP A 244 -14.66 12.51 4.28
N TRP A 245 -13.64 11.75 3.85
CA TRP A 245 -12.23 12.17 3.75
C TRP A 245 -11.55 12.51 5.08
N SER A 246 -12.16 12.14 6.21
CA SER A 246 -11.47 12.14 7.50
C SER A 246 -10.44 11.01 7.55
N VAL A 247 -9.36 11.25 8.32
CA VAL A 247 -8.48 10.20 8.81
C VAL A 247 -9.01 9.77 10.17
N TYR A 248 -9.10 8.46 10.42
CA TYR A 248 -9.62 7.92 11.67
C TYR A 248 -8.71 6.86 12.27
N ARG A 249 -8.82 6.65 13.58
CA ARG A 249 -8.22 5.51 14.28
C ARG A 249 -9.25 4.40 14.33
N PRO A 250 -8.94 3.15 13.98
CA PRO A 250 -9.93 2.08 13.95
C PRO A 250 -10.34 1.61 15.35
N ASP A 251 -11.43 0.86 15.41
CA ASP A 251 -11.81 0.02 16.54
C ASP A 251 -11.00 -1.28 16.53
N HIS A 252 -10.73 -1.83 17.71
CA HIS A 252 -9.90 -3.02 17.89
C HIS A 252 -10.50 -4.28 17.24
N ASP A 253 -11.83 -4.42 17.27
CA ASP A 253 -12.53 -5.57 16.72
C ASP A 253 -13.02 -5.33 15.29
N ASP A 254 -13.03 -4.07 14.85
CA ASP A 254 -13.66 -3.64 13.62
C ASP A 254 -12.92 -2.47 12.97
N TYR A 255 -11.99 -2.79 12.07
CA TYR A 255 -11.20 -1.80 11.34
C TYR A 255 -12.04 -0.78 10.56
N GLN A 256 -13.31 -1.09 10.26
CA GLN A 256 -14.20 -0.17 9.56
C GLN A 256 -14.76 0.91 10.48
N ARG A 257 -14.68 0.81 11.81
CA ARG A 257 -15.30 1.78 12.70
C ARG A 257 -14.25 2.68 13.36
N PRO A 258 -14.53 3.97 13.60
CA PRO A 258 -13.71 4.76 14.49
C PRO A 258 -13.63 4.17 15.90
N GLY A 259 -12.42 4.17 16.47
CA GLY A 259 -12.09 3.65 17.79
C GLY A 259 -10.76 4.23 18.31
N ASN A 260 -10.06 3.47 19.14
CA ASN A 260 -8.89 3.94 19.90
C ASN A 260 -7.58 3.23 19.56
N CYS A 261 -7.53 2.55 18.42
CA CYS A 261 -6.31 1.91 17.94
C CYS A 261 -5.18 2.92 17.62
N ARG A 262 -3.95 2.39 17.48
CA ARG A 262 -2.74 3.21 17.34
C ARG A 262 -2.57 3.73 15.92
N ARG A 263 -2.91 2.92 14.91
CA ARG A 263 -2.74 3.34 13.51
C ARG A 263 -3.81 4.34 13.10
N ALA A 264 -3.54 5.05 12.00
CA ALA A 264 -4.47 5.96 11.37
C ALA A 264 -4.80 5.49 9.95
N ILE A 265 -6.08 5.57 9.58
CA ILE A 265 -6.62 5.12 8.30
C ILE A 265 -7.06 6.32 7.48
N GLY A 266 -6.47 6.46 6.30
CA GLY A 266 -6.89 7.40 5.26
C GLY A 266 -7.70 6.70 4.17
N ARG A 267 -8.63 7.44 3.58
CA ARG A 267 -9.45 6.97 2.46
C ARG A 267 -8.75 7.18 1.13
N ALA A 268 -8.79 6.19 0.25
CA ALA A 268 -8.31 6.24 -1.12
C ALA A 268 -9.29 5.61 -2.11
N LEU A 269 -9.70 6.41 -3.11
CA LEU A 269 -10.58 5.98 -4.19
C LEU A 269 -9.77 5.68 -5.46
N ASN A 270 -10.25 4.73 -6.26
CA ASN A 270 -9.58 4.36 -7.50
C ASN A 270 -9.69 5.47 -8.55
N ILE A 271 -8.71 5.60 -9.43
CA ILE A 271 -8.78 6.52 -10.57
C ILE A 271 -9.22 5.75 -11.82
N MET A 272 -10.24 6.25 -12.52
CA MET A 272 -10.72 5.69 -13.80
C MET A 272 -11.00 4.18 -13.77
N ASN A 273 -11.48 3.67 -12.64
CA ASN A 273 -11.72 2.24 -12.40
C ASN A 273 -13.22 1.94 -12.35
N ARG A 274 -13.56 0.65 -12.41
CA ARG A 274 -14.95 0.19 -12.37
C ARG A 274 -15.59 0.21 -10.97
N MET A 275 -14.79 0.25 -9.91
CA MET A 275 -15.25 0.25 -8.51
C MET A 275 -14.65 1.42 -7.76
N ALA A 276 -15.46 2.07 -6.91
CA ALA A 276 -15.04 3.13 -6.00
C ALA A 276 -14.17 4.18 -6.70
N SER A 277 -14.59 4.61 -7.89
CA SER A 277 -13.85 5.58 -8.69
C SER A 277 -14.04 6.97 -8.10
N ILE A 278 -12.95 7.75 -8.00
CA ILE A 278 -13.03 9.17 -7.72
C ILE A 278 -13.80 9.88 -8.86
N ASP A 279 -14.61 10.87 -8.48
CA ASP A 279 -15.36 11.72 -9.39
C ASP A 279 -15.39 13.17 -8.88
N GLN A 280 -16.04 14.07 -9.62
CA GLN A 280 -16.15 15.48 -9.23
C GLN A 280 -16.91 15.66 -7.91
N ARG A 281 -17.93 14.84 -7.64
CA ARG A 281 -18.73 14.94 -6.41
C ARG A 281 -17.86 14.63 -5.19
N GLU A 282 -17.02 13.61 -5.29
CA GLU A 282 -16.10 13.21 -4.25
C GLU A 282 -14.96 14.22 -4.05
N MET A 283 -14.42 14.81 -5.12
CA MET A 283 -13.44 15.89 -5.02
C MET A 283 -14.06 17.16 -4.40
N ASP A 284 -15.25 17.56 -4.84
CA ASP A 284 -16.01 18.67 -4.25
C ASP A 284 -16.28 18.44 -2.76
N LYS A 285 -16.57 17.20 -2.35
CA LYS A 285 -16.77 16.81 -0.95
C LYS A 285 -15.50 17.04 -0.11
N ALA A 286 -14.32 16.72 -0.67
CA ALA A 286 -13.04 16.98 0.01
C ALA A 286 -12.79 18.48 0.17
N PHE A 287 -13.01 19.27 -0.89
CA PHE A 287 -12.82 20.71 -0.82
C PHE A 287 -13.82 21.39 0.13
N ALA A 288 -15.08 20.98 0.11
CA ALA A 288 -16.09 21.46 1.06
C ALA A 288 -15.67 21.19 2.51
N ARG A 289 -15.13 19.99 2.79
CA ARG A 289 -14.60 19.66 4.11
C ARG A 289 -13.45 20.61 4.49
N ALA A 290 -12.46 20.77 3.62
CA ALA A 290 -11.32 21.62 3.89
C ALA A 290 -11.71 23.10 4.08
N GLU A 291 -12.69 23.59 3.33
CA GLU A 291 -13.22 24.96 3.46
C GLU A 291 -13.73 25.25 4.88
N THR A 292 -14.32 24.26 5.55
CA THR A 292 -14.75 24.37 6.97
C THR A 292 -13.60 24.37 7.98
N GLY A 293 -12.35 24.27 7.52
CA GLY A 293 -11.15 24.22 8.35
C GLY A 293 -10.82 22.82 8.89
N LEU A 294 -11.54 21.79 8.45
CA LEU A 294 -11.31 20.42 8.88
C LEU A 294 -10.11 19.79 8.13
N PRO A 295 -9.22 19.06 8.84
CA PRO A 295 -8.17 18.28 8.21
C PRO A 295 -8.74 17.31 7.16
N THR A 296 -8.13 17.32 5.97
CA THR A 296 -8.65 16.60 4.79
C THR A 296 -7.51 15.93 4.03
N LEU A 297 -7.59 14.59 3.91
CA LEU A 297 -6.69 13.77 3.10
C LEU A 297 -7.51 13.07 2.01
N VAL A 298 -7.14 13.28 0.76
CA VAL A 298 -7.69 12.58 -0.40
C VAL A 298 -6.65 11.59 -0.90
N GLY A 299 -6.87 10.32 -0.62
CA GLY A 299 -6.13 9.24 -1.25
C GLY A 299 -6.67 8.94 -2.64
N LEU A 300 -5.76 8.62 -3.56
CA LEU A 300 -6.06 8.18 -4.91
C LEU A 300 -5.34 6.86 -5.16
N CYS A 301 -6.00 5.90 -5.82
CA CYS A 301 -5.45 4.59 -6.10
C CYS A 301 -5.26 4.33 -7.58
N SER A 302 -4.04 3.92 -7.92
CA SER A 302 -3.60 3.54 -9.26
C SER A 302 -2.79 2.26 -9.23
N HIS A 303 -2.49 1.68 -10.39
CA HIS A 303 -1.61 0.51 -10.51
C HIS A 303 -0.59 0.77 -11.63
N ASP A 304 0.68 0.45 -11.40
CA ASP A 304 1.80 0.72 -12.33
C ASP A 304 1.76 -0.11 -13.62
N HIS A 305 1.02 -1.23 -13.61
CA HIS A 305 0.73 -1.98 -14.82
C HIS A 305 -0.32 -1.30 -15.73
N ARG A 306 -0.94 -0.19 -15.33
CA ARG A 306 -1.74 0.68 -16.21
C ARG A 306 -0.95 1.93 -16.57
N ASP A 307 -1.38 2.66 -17.59
CA ASP A 307 -0.86 3.99 -17.84
C ASP A 307 -1.42 5.00 -16.82
N ILE A 308 -0.59 5.43 -15.87
CA ILE A 308 -0.91 6.37 -14.80
C ILE A 308 -1.03 7.82 -15.32
N GLY A 309 -0.46 8.14 -16.48
CA GLY A 309 -0.45 9.49 -17.02
C GLY A 309 -1.87 10.08 -17.21
N PRO A 310 -2.76 9.40 -17.95
CA PRO A 310 -4.17 9.77 -18.07
C PRO A 310 -4.93 9.83 -16.74
N GLU A 311 -4.60 8.96 -15.78
CA GLU A 311 -5.21 8.99 -14.44
C GLU A 311 -4.86 10.29 -13.69
N VAL A 312 -3.60 10.73 -13.76
CA VAL A 312 -3.18 12.02 -13.18
C VAL A 312 -3.86 13.19 -13.88
N ASP A 313 -3.92 13.19 -15.22
CA ASP A 313 -4.58 14.26 -15.98
C ASP A 313 -6.09 14.34 -15.63
N HIS A 314 -6.76 13.19 -15.46
CA HIS A 314 -8.15 13.16 -14.98
C HIS A 314 -8.32 13.80 -13.61
N VAL A 315 -7.45 13.49 -12.64
CA VAL A 315 -7.56 14.08 -11.29
C VAL A 315 -7.23 15.57 -11.29
N ARG A 316 -6.30 16.03 -12.14
CA ARG A 316 -6.03 17.46 -12.33
C ARG A 316 -7.29 18.21 -12.74
N ASP A 317 -8.07 17.65 -13.67
CA ASP A 317 -9.34 18.24 -14.07
C ASP A 317 -10.31 18.33 -12.89
N LEU A 318 -10.42 17.27 -12.08
CA LEU A 318 -11.28 17.26 -10.89
C LEU A 318 -10.88 18.35 -9.87
N ILE A 319 -9.57 18.49 -9.63
CA ILE A 319 -9.00 19.50 -8.75
C ILE A 319 -9.28 20.90 -9.28
N ALA A 320 -9.06 21.13 -10.58
CA ALA A 320 -9.26 22.44 -11.21
C ALA A 320 -10.72 22.89 -11.11
N GLU A 321 -11.68 22.01 -11.35
CA GLU A 321 -13.11 22.33 -11.18
C GLU A 321 -13.47 22.58 -9.71
N ALA A 322 -12.95 21.79 -8.77
CA ALA A 322 -13.20 22.01 -7.35
C ALA A 322 -12.61 23.34 -6.85
N GLN A 323 -11.40 23.72 -7.31
CA GLN A 323 -10.78 25.01 -6.98
C GLN A 323 -11.59 26.21 -7.46
N LYS A 324 -12.31 26.11 -8.58
CA LYS A 324 -13.24 27.18 -9.03
C LYS A 324 -14.38 27.37 -8.04
N LYS A 325 -14.88 26.29 -7.45
CA LYS A 325 -16.00 26.30 -6.49
C LYS A 325 -15.56 26.71 -5.08
N TYR A 326 -14.33 26.39 -4.71
CA TYR A 326 -13.76 26.63 -3.37
C TYR A 326 -12.41 27.38 -3.46
N PRO A 327 -12.39 28.64 -3.91
CA PRO A 327 -11.15 29.38 -4.23
C PRO A 327 -10.26 29.67 -3.01
N GLY A 328 -10.79 29.55 -1.79
CA GLY A 328 -10.02 29.72 -0.54
C GLY A 328 -9.31 28.45 -0.06
N VAL A 329 -9.54 27.31 -0.69
CA VAL A 329 -8.94 26.02 -0.31
C VAL A 329 -7.65 25.79 -1.09
N THR A 330 -6.56 25.55 -0.35
CA THR A 330 -5.27 25.21 -0.95
C THR A 330 -5.15 23.71 -1.19
N VAL A 331 -4.35 23.33 -2.18
CA VAL A 331 -4.05 21.93 -2.52
C VAL A 331 -2.58 21.69 -2.27
N LYS A 332 -2.25 20.51 -1.72
CA LYS A 332 -0.88 20.02 -1.55
C LYS A 332 -0.75 18.64 -2.20
N PHE A 333 0.19 18.48 -3.12
CA PHE A 333 0.62 17.15 -3.57
C PHE A 333 1.66 16.63 -2.58
N ALA A 334 1.33 15.56 -1.87
CA ALA A 334 2.09 15.13 -0.70
C ALA A 334 2.51 13.67 -0.76
N GLU A 335 3.67 13.41 -0.18
CA GLU A 335 4.07 12.06 0.22
C GLU A 335 3.14 11.60 1.37
N ALA A 336 2.84 10.31 1.45
CA ALA A 336 1.85 9.74 2.37
C ALA A 336 2.15 10.10 3.84
N ARG A 337 3.38 9.92 4.32
CA ARG A 337 3.73 10.28 5.70
C ARG A 337 3.60 11.77 5.96
N GLU A 338 4.00 12.62 5.01
CA GLU A 338 3.79 14.08 5.13
C GLU A 338 2.30 14.42 5.29
N ALA A 339 1.44 13.85 4.43
CA ALA A 339 0.00 14.10 4.46
C ALA A 339 -0.64 13.63 5.78
N PHE A 340 -0.34 12.40 6.23
CA PHE A 340 -0.82 11.91 7.53
C PHE A 340 -0.35 12.78 8.67
N ARG A 341 0.93 13.20 8.67
CA ARG A 341 1.49 14.08 9.69
C ARG A 341 0.73 15.40 9.78
N LYS A 342 0.47 16.04 8.65
CA LYS A 342 -0.23 17.33 8.60
C LYS A 342 -1.72 17.22 8.91
N VAL A 343 -2.36 16.10 8.63
CA VAL A 343 -3.77 15.88 8.98
C VAL A 343 -3.96 15.50 10.45
N LEU A 344 -3.08 14.68 11.02
CA LEU A 344 -3.17 14.23 12.42
C LEU A 344 -2.61 15.26 13.42
N TRP A 345 -1.60 16.03 13.00
CA TRP A 345 -0.94 17.03 13.84
C TRP A 345 -0.74 18.35 13.06
N PRO A 346 -1.82 19.05 12.68
CA PRO A 346 -1.74 20.25 11.84
C PRO A 346 -0.92 21.39 12.45
N GLU A 347 -0.93 21.50 13.78
CA GLU A 347 -0.20 22.53 14.53
C GLU A 347 1.29 22.19 14.75
N ARG A 348 1.78 21.05 14.23
CA ARG A 348 3.18 20.66 14.36
C ARG A 348 3.98 20.99 13.09
N ASP A 349 5.07 21.74 13.31
CA ASP A 349 6.04 22.07 12.27
C ASP A 349 7.27 21.15 12.27
N SER A 350 7.54 20.49 13.40
CA SER A 350 8.60 19.50 13.52
C SER A 350 8.15 18.26 14.30
N PHE A 351 8.85 17.16 14.06
CA PHE A 351 8.61 15.87 14.69
C PHE A 351 9.86 15.42 15.43
N PRO A 352 9.73 14.75 16.58
CA PRO A 352 10.89 14.30 17.34
C PRO A 352 11.71 13.29 16.53
N GLU A 353 13.01 13.24 16.81
CA GLU A 353 13.86 12.17 16.31
C GLU A 353 13.46 10.82 16.92
N PHE A 354 13.58 9.77 16.12
CA PHE A 354 13.35 8.40 16.54
C PHE A 354 14.57 7.55 16.18
N GLU A 355 15.13 6.87 17.17
CA GLU A 355 16.34 6.08 16.99
C GLU A 355 16.32 4.85 17.89
N LEU A 356 16.53 3.68 17.28
CA LEU A 356 16.81 2.44 17.99
C LEU A 356 18.32 2.27 18.21
N GLU A 357 18.70 1.60 19.27
CA GLU A 357 20.01 1.00 19.48
C GLU A 357 19.85 -0.51 19.62
N MET A 358 20.82 -1.27 19.11
CA MET A 358 20.87 -2.73 19.25
C MET A 358 22.27 -3.16 19.66
N ARG A 359 22.37 -3.97 20.72
CA ARG A 359 23.64 -4.41 21.31
C ARG A 359 23.63 -5.93 21.52
N LEU A 360 24.68 -6.61 21.08
CA LEU A 360 24.90 -8.02 21.40
C LEU A 360 25.59 -8.14 22.76
N HIS A 361 25.02 -8.96 23.62
CA HIS A 361 25.66 -9.43 24.84
C HIS A 361 26.10 -10.89 24.62
N PRO A 362 27.41 -11.19 24.70
CA PRO A 362 27.91 -12.54 24.49
C PRO A 362 27.44 -13.48 25.62
N ALA A 363 27.43 -14.78 25.34
CA ALA A 363 27.14 -15.79 26.34
C ALA A 363 28.12 -15.69 27.51
N SER A 364 27.61 -15.95 28.72
CA SER A 364 28.39 -15.96 29.96
C SER A 364 28.28 -17.33 30.63
N ALA A 365 28.94 -17.50 31.79
CA ALA A 365 28.80 -18.73 32.57
C ALA A 365 27.36 -18.94 33.10
N ASP A 366 26.62 -17.85 33.29
CA ASP A 366 25.32 -17.84 33.95
C ASP A 366 24.14 -17.57 32.98
N ASP A 367 24.41 -17.27 31.71
CA ASP A 367 23.38 -16.88 30.73
C ASP A 367 23.80 -17.14 29.27
N CYS A 368 22.83 -17.31 28.37
CA CYS A 368 23.06 -17.39 26.93
C CYS A 368 23.36 -16.02 26.32
N ALA A 369 23.82 -16.00 25.06
CA ALA A 369 23.95 -14.75 24.33
C ALA A 369 22.56 -14.17 24.05
N TYR A 370 22.44 -12.84 24.05
CA TYR A 370 21.19 -12.16 23.74
C TYR A 370 21.44 -10.81 23.08
N VAL A 371 20.45 -10.29 22.36
CA VAL A 371 20.45 -8.89 21.90
C VAL A 371 19.60 -8.04 22.84
N GLU A 372 20.12 -6.88 23.21
CA GLU A 372 19.38 -5.80 23.87
C GLU A 372 19.02 -4.73 22.84
N ILE A 373 17.76 -4.30 22.84
CA ILE A 373 17.21 -3.31 21.93
C ILE A 373 16.65 -2.16 22.76
N ILE A 374 17.01 -0.92 22.42
CA ILE A 374 16.60 0.28 23.17
C ILE A 374 16.07 1.33 22.20
N ALA A 375 14.93 1.95 22.53
CA ALA A 375 14.52 3.21 21.91
C ALA A 375 15.35 4.35 22.51
N ALA A 376 16.51 4.64 21.91
CA ALA A 376 17.43 5.67 22.38
C ALA A 376 16.86 7.08 22.24
N LYS A 377 16.02 7.30 21.22
CA LYS A 377 15.24 8.53 21.03
C LYS A 377 13.80 8.21 20.65
N GLY A 378 12.86 9.00 21.16
CA GLY A 378 11.43 8.83 20.88
C GLY A 378 10.85 7.58 21.54
N ALA A 379 9.75 7.08 20.98
CA ALA A 379 9.07 5.89 21.45
C ALA A 379 8.63 5.04 20.26
N VAL A 380 8.70 3.71 20.40
CA VAL A 380 8.19 2.77 19.41
C VAL A 380 6.66 2.92 19.32
N PHE A 381 6.15 2.90 18.09
CA PHE A 381 4.74 3.03 17.74
C PHE A 381 3.87 2.02 18.48
N GLY A 382 4.20 0.74 18.34
CA GLY A 382 3.49 -0.37 18.97
C GLY A 382 4.22 -0.93 20.19
N PRO A 383 3.91 -2.18 20.58
CA PRO A 383 4.42 -2.76 21.81
C PRO A 383 5.92 -3.09 21.75
N GLN A 384 6.46 -3.36 20.56
CA GLN A 384 7.83 -3.80 20.35
C GLN A 384 8.31 -3.45 18.92
N PRO A 385 9.62 -3.31 18.68
CA PRO A 385 10.19 -3.36 17.34
C PRO A 385 9.89 -4.69 16.62
N TYR A 386 9.86 -4.68 15.30
CA TYR A 386 9.81 -5.90 14.50
C TYR A 386 11.19 -6.55 14.46
N LEU A 387 11.29 -7.77 14.98
CA LEU A 387 12.51 -8.58 14.93
C LEU A 387 12.57 -9.37 13.62
N ALA A 388 13.70 -9.29 12.93
CA ALA A 388 14.01 -10.06 11.75
C ALA A 388 15.29 -10.86 11.99
N ILE A 389 15.29 -12.15 11.65
CA ILE A 389 16.45 -13.02 11.80
C ILE A 389 16.72 -13.73 10.47
N GLU A 390 17.94 -13.62 9.95
CA GLU A 390 18.46 -14.51 8.92
C GLU A 390 19.28 -15.61 9.58
N THR A 391 18.92 -16.86 9.33
CA THR A 391 19.70 -18.02 9.78
C THR A 391 20.83 -18.34 8.80
N ARG A 392 21.86 -19.06 9.26
CA ARG A 392 22.94 -19.58 8.39
C ARG A 392 22.40 -20.50 7.30
N GLY A 393 21.27 -21.17 7.57
CA GLY A 393 20.49 -21.93 6.59
C GLY A 393 19.66 -21.09 5.60
N LYS A 394 19.84 -19.77 5.55
CA LYS A 394 19.14 -18.84 4.63
C LYS A 394 17.62 -18.80 4.81
N ARG A 395 17.14 -19.12 6.01
CA ARG A 395 15.75 -18.84 6.40
C ARG A 395 15.67 -17.42 6.96
N PHE A 396 14.58 -16.73 6.64
CA PHE A 396 14.25 -15.41 7.19
C PHE A 396 13.00 -15.55 8.03
N ILE A 397 13.13 -15.28 9.32
CA ILE A 397 12.06 -15.48 10.30
C ILE A 397 11.89 -14.24 11.17
N THR A 398 10.81 -14.23 11.94
CA THR A 398 10.50 -13.23 12.96
C THR A 398 10.14 -13.94 14.26
N ASP A 399 10.31 -13.26 15.39
CA ASP A 399 9.92 -13.75 16.71
C ASP A 399 9.53 -12.56 17.61
N ASN A 400 8.98 -12.86 18.80
CA ASN A 400 8.68 -11.85 19.81
C ASN A 400 9.91 -11.50 20.64
N LEU A 401 9.91 -10.27 21.15
CA LEU A 401 10.90 -9.79 22.09
C LEU A 401 10.40 -9.92 23.53
N ASP A 402 11.35 -10.13 24.43
CA ASP A 402 11.13 -10.07 25.87
C ASP A 402 11.15 -8.61 26.35
N PHE A 403 10.23 -8.25 27.24
CA PHE A 403 10.04 -6.88 27.70
C PHE A 403 10.90 -6.60 28.93
N ASP A 404 11.66 -5.50 28.93
CA ASP A 404 12.27 -4.99 30.16
C ASP A 404 11.18 -4.42 31.07
N THR A 405 11.46 -4.39 32.37
CA THR A 405 10.66 -3.64 33.35
C THR A 405 10.57 -2.14 33.07
N ARG A 406 11.51 -1.60 32.29
CA ARG A 406 11.56 -0.21 31.82
C ARG A 406 11.00 -0.12 30.40
N PRO A 407 10.16 0.89 30.11
CA PRO A 407 9.63 1.08 28.78
C PRO A 407 10.75 1.41 27.79
N GLY A 408 10.55 1.06 26.51
CA GLY A 408 11.51 1.38 25.46
C GLY A 408 12.75 0.49 25.47
N ARG A 409 12.72 -0.65 26.14
CA ARG A 409 13.81 -1.63 26.15
C ARG A 409 13.26 -3.06 26.02
N TRP A 410 13.91 -3.85 25.18
CA TRP A 410 13.53 -5.22 24.87
C TRP A 410 14.76 -6.11 24.72
N PHE A 411 14.55 -7.42 24.81
CA PHE A 411 15.60 -8.41 24.67
C PHE A 411 15.17 -9.54 23.73
N TYR A 412 16.15 -10.24 23.17
CA TYR A 412 15.94 -11.53 22.53
C TYR A 412 17.10 -12.47 22.84
N ALA A 413 16.81 -13.55 23.54
CA ALA A 413 17.78 -14.55 23.96
C ALA A 413 17.98 -15.64 22.91
N PHE A 414 19.24 -15.93 22.56
CA PHE A 414 19.61 -17.02 21.66
C PHE A 414 19.71 -18.33 22.45
N HIS A 415 18.58 -18.77 22.99
CA HIS A 415 18.45 -19.96 23.83
C HIS A 415 18.16 -21.21 22.98
N HIS A 416 18.40 -22.39 23.56
CA HIS A 416 18.17 -23.67 22.85
C HIS A 416 16.68 -23.94 22.55
N ASP A 417 15.78 -23.35 23.34
CA ASP A 417 14.32 -23.42 23.11
C ASP A 417 13.84 -22.46 22.00
N THR A 418 14.66 -21.47 21.62
CA THR A 418 14.35 -20.48 20.58
C THR A 418 15.21 -20.71 19.34
N LEU A 419 16.34 -20.02 19.25
CA LEU A 419 17.30 -20.12 18.15
C LEU A 419 18.73 -19.91 18.71
N PRO A 420 19.56 -20.97 18.74
CA PRO A 420 20.95 -20.85 19.15
C PRO A 420 21.74 -19.86 18.27
N LEU A 421 22.66 -19.10 18.87
CA LEU A 421 23.40 -18.03 18.19
C LEU A 421 24.22 -18.56 17.01
N GLU A 422 24.74 -19.78 17.11
CA GLU A 422 25.49 -20.45 16.05
C GLU A 422 24.68 -20.63 14.76
N GLU A 423 23.35 -20.69 14.83
CA GLU A 423 22.47 -20.79 13.67
C GLU A 423 22.13 -19.43 13.05
N VAL A 424 22.56 -18.33 13.67
CA VAL A 424 22.22 -16.96 13.26
C VAL A 424 23.30 -16.39 12.35
N ALA A 425 22.88 -15.84 11.22
CA ALA A 425 23.74 -15.11 10.29
C ALA A 425 23.63 -13.59 10.50
N ARG A 426 22.40 -13.06 10.55
CA ARG A 426 22.13 -11.63 10.78
C ARG A 426 20.89 -11.48 11.64
N VAL A 427 20.87 -10.45 12.48
CA VAL A 427 19.66 -10.00 13.21
C VAL A 427 19.40 -8.55 12.86
N GLY A 428 18.16 -8.25 12.51
CA GLY A 428 17.68 -6.91 12.24
C GLY A 428 16.51 -6.54 13.13
N VAL A 429 16.39 -5.26 13.46
CA VAL A 429 15.21 -4.68 14.09
C VAL A 429 14.75 -3.47 13.31
N GLY A 430 13.45 -3.38 13.07
CA GLY A 430 12.81 -2.23 12.43
C GLY A 430 11.64 -1.73 13.28
N ALA A 431 11.52 -0.42 13.44
CA ALA A 431 10.38 0.18 14.11
C ALA A 431 10.04 1.54 13.53
N ASN A 432 8.82 1.97 13.81
CA ASN A 432 8.37 3.34 13.61
C ASN A 432 8.06 3.98 14.96
N ASP A 433 8.03 5.31 15.02
CA ASP A 433 7.31 6.06 16.04
C ASP A 433 5.86 6.34 15.61
N ALA A 434 5.08 7.00 16.48
CA ALA A 434 3.70 7.39 16.18
C ALA A 434 3.56 8.37 15.00
N PHE A 435 4.66 9.02 14.59
CA PHE A 435 4.70 9.97 13.49
C PHE A 435 5.23 9.34 12.19
N GLY A 436 5.53 8.03 12.16
CA GLY A 436 6.13 7.36 11.01
C GLY A 436 7.60 7.74 10.75
N SER A 437 8.31 8.20 11.76
CA SER A 437 9.78 8.22 11.74
C SER A 437 10.26 6.78 11.92
N THR A 438 11.14 6.30 11.05
CA THR A 438 11.58 4.90 11.00
C THR A 438 13.02 4.78 11.48
N SER A 439 13.33 3.73 12.23
CA SER A 439 14.70 3.34 12.57
C SER A 439 14.90 1.84 12.33
N VAL A 440 16.01 1.49 11.66
CA VAL A 440 16.40 0.11 11.37
C VAL A 440 17.84 -0.10 11.82
N LYS A 441 18.11 -1.20 12.51
CA LYS A 441 19.46 -1.64 12.90
C LYS A 441 19.65 -3.09 12.51
N VAL A 442 20.84 -3.43 12.05
CA VAL A 442 21.22 -4.80 11.67
C VAL A 442 22.58 -5.12 12.27
N LEU A 443 22.70 -6.30 12.89
CA LEU A 443 23.95 -6.90 13.34
C LEU A 443 24.27 -8.11 12.46
N ASP A 444 25.53 -8.24 12.07
CA ASP A 444 26.06 -9.37 11.30
C ASP A 444 26.93 -10.24 12.21
N PHE A 445 26.69 -11.55 12.17
CA PHE A 445 27.35 -12.58 12.98
C PHE A 445 28.22 -13.52 12.12
N ARG A 446 28.45 -13.14 10.86
CA ARG A 446 29.30 -13.90 9.92
C ARG A 446 30.73 -14.07 10.40
#